data_AF-A0A7C5NYF3-F1
#
_entry.id   AF-A0A7C5NYF3-F1
#
_cell.length_a   1.000
_cell.length_b   1.000
_cell.length_c   1.000
_cell.angle_alpha   90.00
_cell.angle_beta   90.00
_cell.angle_gamma   90.00
#
_symmetry.space_group_name_H-M   'P 1'
#
loop_
_entity.id
_entity.type
_entity.pdbx_description
1 polymer ?
#
loop_
_entity_poly.entity_id
_entity_poly.type
_entity_poly.pdbx_seq_one_letter_code
_entity_poly.pdbx_strand_id
1 'polypeptide(L)'
;MIPVIYVNGEYLPENEAKVSLYDHGFLYGDGVFEGIRAYNGRVFRLNDHVDRLYDSARAIALNIPLTKEEMVEAILETLRRNNYKDAYIRPIVTRGDGDLG
;
A
#
# COMPACT_ATOMS: atom_id res chain seq x y z
N MET A 1 -10.58 9.90 -16.04
CA MET A 1 -10.91 9.91 -14.60
C MET A 1 -9.58 9.91 -13.86
N ILE A 2 -9.42 10.75 -12.84
CA ILE A 2 -8.19 10.75 -12.04
C ILE A 2 -8.21 9.47 -11.18
N PRO A 3 -7.13 8.67 -11.15
CA PRO A 3 -7.06 7.49 -10.32
C PRO A 3 -7.29 7.81 -8.85
N VAL A 4 -7.89 6.89 -8.11
CA VAL A 4 -8.06 6.96 -6.66
C VAL A 4 -6.96 6.16 -5.99
N ILE A 5 -6.28 6.75 -5.02
CA ILE A 5 -5.18 6.16 -4.25
C ILE A 5 -5.62 6.02 -2.79
N TYR A 6 -5.31 4.87 -2.18
CA TYR A 6 -5.48 4.70 -0.74
C TYR A 6 -4.25 5.24 0.01
N VAL A 7 -4.46 6.16 0.94
CA VAL A 7 -3.41 6.76 1.79
C VAL A 7 -3.91 6.79 3.22
N ASN A 8 -3.30 6.00 4.11
CA ASN A 8 -3.52 6.03 5.57
C ASN A 8 -4.99 6.04 6.03
N GLY A 9 -5.87 5.27 5.36
CA GLY A 9 -7.30 5.16 5.71
C GLY A 9 -8.22 5.96 4.78
N GLU A 10 -7.67 6.83 3.94
CA GLU A 10 -8.44 7.68 3.04
C GLU A 10 -8.26 7.27 1.58
N TYR A 11 -9.29 7.49 0.76
CA TYR A 11 -9.26 7.27 -0.68
C TYR A 11 -9.28 8.63 -1.37
N LEU A 12 -8.13 9.04 -1.88
CA LEU A 12 -7.89 10.37 -2.43
C LEU A 12 -7.73 10.30 -3.96
N PRO A 13 -8.12 11.34 -4.70
CA PRO A 13 -7.65 11.52 -6.08
C PRO A 13 -6.12 11.53 -6.13
N GLU A 14 -5.51 10.95 -7.17
CA GLU A 14 -4.05 10.84 -7.35
C GLU A 14 -3.32 12.19 -7.18
N ASN A 15 -3.91 13.28 -7.66
CA ASN A 15 -3.34 14.62 -7.55
C ASN A 15 -3.41 15.23 -6.14
N GLU A 16 -4.12 14.59 -5.21
CA GLU A 16 -4.23 14.99 -3.79
C GLU A 16 -3.50 14.01 -2.86
N ALA A 17 -3.18 12.80 -3.35
CA ALA A 17 -2.42 11.81 -2.63
C ALA A 17 -0.99 12.29 -2.40
N LYS A 18 -0.60 12.42 -1.13
CA LYS A 18 0.71 12.96 -0.71
C LYS A 18 1.24 12.19 0.49
N VAL A 19 2.57 12.19 0.60
CA VAL A 19 3.31 11.73 1.78
C VAL A 19 4.04 12.92 2.40
N SER A 20 4.40 12.79 3.68
CA SER A 20 5.18 13.81 4.38
C SER A 20 6.62 13.84 3.84
N LEU A 21 7.24 15.03 3.82
CA LEU A 21 8.68 15.13 3.59
C LEU A 21 9.50 14.57 4.76
N TYR A 22 8.87 14.42 5.94
CA TYR A 22 9.47 13.81 7.12
C TYR A 22 9.19 12.30 7.22
N ASP A 23 8.59 11.70 6.19
CA ASP A 23 8.42 10.27 6.12
C ASP A 23 9.79 9.59 5.99
N HIS A 24 10.11 8.72 6.93
CA HIS A 24 11.39 8.01 6.98
C HIS A 24 11.60 7.04 5.81
N GLY A 25 10.52 6.59 5.16
CA GLY A 25 10.59 5.87 3.89
C GLY A 25 11.09 6.75 2.75
N PHE A 26 10.71 8.04 2.74
CA PHE A 26 11.25 9.01 1.78
C PHE A 26 12.69 9.43 2.13
N LEU A 27 12.96 9.69 3.41
CA LEU A 27 14.26 10.22 3.85
C LEU A 27 15.38 9.16 3.90
N TYR A 28 15.07 7.95 4.33
CA TYR A 28 16.06 6.91 4.65
C TYR A 28 15.81 5.58 3.93
N GLY A 29 14.72 5.46 3.17
CA GLY A 29 14.33 4.20 2.54
C GLY A 29 13.76 3.17 3.52
N ASP A 30 13.34 3.59 4.72
CA ASP A 30 12.74 2.69 5.73
C ASP A 30 11.29 2.37 5.38
N GLY A 31 11.11 1.33 4.58
CA GLY A 31 9.82 0.81 4.19
C GLY A 31 9.89 -0.49 3.42
N VAL A 32 8.72 -1.08 3.20
CA VAL A 32 8.53 -2.29 2.40
C VAL A 32 7.44 -2.05 1.36
N PHE A 33 7.46 -2.84 0.29
CA PHE A 33 6.44 -2.77 -0.76
C PHE A 33 6.16 -4.14 -1.37
N GLU A 34 5.06 -4.22 -2.09
CA GLU A 34 4.70 -5.41 -2.87
C GLU A 34 4.41 -5.10 -4.33
N GLY A 35 4.57 -6.11 -5.19
CA GLY A 35 4.27 -6.02 -6.61
C GLY A 35 3.20 -7.01 -7.00
N ILE A 36 1.94 -6.58 -7.01
CA ILE A 36 0.78 -7.46 -7.20
C ILE A 36 0.15 -7.21 -8.58
N ARG A 37 -0.37 -8.26 -9.21
CA ARG A 37 -1.06 -8.17 -10.50
C ARG A 37 -2.53 -8.55 -10.35
N ALA A 38 -3.39 -7.78 -11.02
CA ALA A 38 -4.77 -8.16 -11.29
C ALA A 38 -4.94 -8.49 -12.77
N TYR A 39 -5.73 -9.52 -13.05
CA TYR A 39 -6.10 -9.96 -14.39
C TYR A 39 -7.60 -10.21 -14.45
N ASN A 40 -8.29 -9.62 -15.43
CA ASN A 40 -9.72 -9.81 -15.65
C ASN A 40 -10.57 -9.68 -14.37
N GLY A 41 -10.28 -8.68 -13.54
CA GLY A 41 -10.98 -8.37 -12.29
C GLY A 41 -10.61 -9.26 -11.10
N ARG A 42 -9.58 -10.12 -11.21
CA ARG A 42 -9.10 -10.97 -10.13
C ARG A 42 -7.67 -10.65 -9.77
N VAL A 43 -7.40 -10.43 -8.49
CA VAL A 43 -6.04 -10.22 -7.98
C VAL A 43 -5.35 -11.57 -7.81
N PHE A 44 -4.23 -11.76 -8.48
CA PHE A 44 -3.49 -13.02 -8.47
C PHE A 44 -2.76 -13.20 -7.13
N ARG A 45 -3.06 -14.31 -6.43
CA ARG A 45 -2.40 -14.70 -5.16
C ARG A 45 -2.36 -13.59 -4.09
N LEU A 46 -3.44 -12.81 -3.97
CA LEU A 46 -3.50 -11.65 -3.08
C LEU A 46 -3.05 -11.95 -1.64
N ASN A 47 -3.58 -13.00 -1.03
CA ASN A 47 -3.23 -13.36 0.35
C ASN A 47 -1.74 -13.66 0.52
N ASP A 48 -1.13 -14.38 -0.43
CA ASP A 48 0.31 -14.70 -0.37
C ASP A 48 1.18 -13.44 -0.49
N HIS A 49 0.75 -12.46 -1.30
CA HIS A 49 1.42 -11.17 -1.40
C HIS A 49 1.28 -10.36 -0.10
N VAL A 50 0.09 -10.33 0.50
CA VAL A 50 -0.14 -9.65 1.79
C VAL A 50 0.66 -10.33 2.90
N ASP A 51 0.69 -11.65 2.97
CA ASP A 51 1.52 -12.38 3.92
C ASP A 51 2.99 -11.96 3.78
N ARG A 52 3.52 -11.93 2.55
CA ARG A 52 4.91 -11.49 2.31
C ARG A 52 5.16 -10.02 2.67
N LEU A 53 4.20 -9.13 2.46
CA LEU A 53 4.30 -7.72 2.88
C LEU A 53 4.48 -7.62 4.40
N TYR A 54 3.66 -8.36 5.16
CA TYR A 54 3.74 -8.38 6.62
C TYR A 54 5.01 -9.08 7.11
N ASP A 55 5.46 -10.13 6.43
CA ASP A 55 6.72 -10.81 6.76
C ASP A 55 7.92 -9.87 6.55
N SER A 56 7.91 -9.12 5.45
CA SER A 56 8.94 -8.11 5.13
C SER A 56 8.93 -6.98 6.17
N ALA A 57 7.75 -6.47 6.53
CA ALA A 57 7.62 -5.45 7.58
C ALA A 57 8.20 -5.94 8.91
N ARG A 58 7.87 -7.17 9.33
CA ARG A 58 8.43 -7.77 10.56
C ARG A 58 9.96 -7.89 10.51
N ALA A 59 10.55 -8.22 9.35
CA ALA A 59 11.99 -8.35 9.21
C ALA A 59 12.77 -7.05 9.49
N ILE A 60 12.13 -5.90 9.31
CA ILE A 60 12.69 -4.57 9.62
C ILE A 60 12.03 -3.91 10.84
N ALA A 61 11.39 -4.72 11.70
CA ALA A 61 10.65 -4.26 12.87
C ALA A 61 9.62 -3.14 12.56
N LEU A 62 9.02 -3.16 11.37
CA LEU A 62 7.95 -2.25 10.95
C LEU A 62 6.59 -2.78 11.39
N ASN A 63 5.85 -1.95 12.12
CA ASN A 63 4.49 -2.26 12.52
C ASN A 63 3.50 -1.70 11.49
N ILE A 64 2.70 -2.58 10.89
CA ILE A 64 1.59 -2.19 10.01
C ILE A 64 0.35 -2.01 10.90
N PRO A 65 -0.31 -0.84 10.92
CA PRO A 65 -1.46 -0.60 11.79
C PRO A 65 -2.73 -1.33 11.36
N LEU A 66 -2.79 -1.81 10.11
CA LEU A 66 -3.88 -2.62 9.59
C LEU A 66 -3.66 -4.11 9.89
N THR A 67 -4.75 -4.82 10.13
CA THR A 67 -4.79 -6.28 10.01
C THR A 67 -4.60 -6.70 8.55
N LYS A 68 -4.22 -7.96 8.33
CA LYS A 68 -4.04 -8.50 6.97
C LYS A 68 -5.34 -8.43 6.17
N GLU A 69 -6.46 -8.69 6.83
CA GLU A 69 -7.80 -8.63 6.27
C GLU A 69 -8.17 -7.20 5.82
N GLU A 70 -7.86 -6.19 6.63
CA GLU A 70 -8.05 -4.79 6.26
C GLU A 70 -7.15 -4.35 5.10
N MET A 71 -5.89 -4.83 5.05
CA MET A 71 -4.99 -4.57 3.93
C MET A 71 -5.51 -5.19 2.63
N VAL A 72 -6.01 -6.44 2.70
CA VAL A 72 -6.66 -7.10 1.56
C VAL A 72 -7.85 -6.28 1.06
N GLU A 73 -8.73 -5.85 1.97
CA GLU A 73 -9.92 -5.09 1.58
C GLU A 73 -9.56 -3.70 1.03
N ALA A 74 -8.55 -3.02 1.60
CA ALA A 74 -8.06 -1.75 1.07
C ALA A 74 -7.58 -1.89 -0.38
N ILE A 75 -6.80 -2.92 -0.69
CA ILE A 75 -6.34 -3.21 -2.06
C ILE A 75 -7.51 -3.46 -3.02
N LEU A 76 -8.47 -4.30 -2.61
CA LEU A 76 -9.62 -4.65 -3.43
C LEU A 76 -10.52 -3.44 -3.68
N GLU A 77 -10.77 -2.66 -2.64
CA GLU A 77 -11.61 -1.47 -2.72
C GLU A 77 -10.97 -0.37 -3.57
N THR A 78 -9.64 -0.19 -3.51
CA THR A 78 -8.93 0.70 -4.44
C THR A 78 -9.16 0.27 -5.90
N LEU A 79 -9.11 -1.02 -6.21
CA LEU A 79 -9.38 -1.50 -7.58
C LEU A 79 -10.84 -1.25 -7.99
N ARG A 80 -11.81 -1.48 -7.09
CA ARG A 80 -13.23 -1.25 -7.36
C ARG A 80 -13.51 0.23 -7.66
N ARG A 81 -12.97 1.15 -6.85
CA ARG A 81 -13.13 2.60 -7.04
C ARG A 81 -12.56 3.10 -8.36
N ASN A 82 -11.48 2.48 -8.83
CA ASN A 82 -10.86 2.79 -10.12
C ASN A 82 -11.49 2.04 -11.30
N ASN A 83 -12.40 1.09 -11.06
CA ASN A 83 -12.96 0.19 -12.08
C ASN A 83 -11.87 -0.55 -12.89
N TYR A 84 -10.76 -0.91 -12.23
CA TYR A 84 -9.65 -1.61 -12.88
C TYR A 84 -9.88 -3.12 -12.90
N LYS A 85 -9.81 -3.70 -14.10
CA LYS A 85 -9.84 -5.15 -14.32
C LYS A 85 -8.45 -5.75 -14.45
N ASP A 86 -7.54 -5.02 -15.09
CA ASP A 86 -6.14 -5.39 -15.27
C ASP A 86 -5.29 -4.28 -14.67
N ALA A 87 -4.46 -4.62 -13.69
CA ALA A 87 -3.72 -3.62 -12.92
C ALA A 87 -2.40 -4.16 -12.39
N TYR A 88 -1.49 -3.23 -12.14
CA TYR A 88 -0.36 -3.43 -11.24
C TYR A 88 -0.63 -2.68 -9.95
N ILE A 89 -0.67 -3.39 -8.82
CA ILE A 89 -0.91 -2.81 -7.51
C ILE A 89 0.42 -2.78 -6.76
N ARG A 90 0.70 -1.62 -6.15
CA ARG A 90 1.93 -1.36 -5.40
C ARG A 90 1.57 -0.88 -4.00
N PRO A 91 1.23 -1.77 -3.05
CA PRO A 91 1.16 -1.41 -1.65
C PRO A 91 2.55 -1.01 -1.17
N ILE A 92 2.65 0.12 -0.46
CA ILE A 92 3.88 0.61 0.15
C ILE A 92 3.55 0.92 1.61
N VAL A 93 4.40 0.45 2.52
CA VAL A 93 4.32 0.81 3.94
C VAL A 93 5.68 1.31 4.39
N THR A 94 5.71 2.53 4.90
CA THR A 94 6.91 3.18 5.43
C THR A 94 6.85 3.20 6.95
N ARG A 95 7.97 3.53 7.59
CA ARG A 95 8.04 3.82 9.02
C ARG A 95 7.11 4.96 9.45
N GLY A 96 6.78 5.85 8.50
CA GLY A 96 6.00 7.06 8.71
C GLY A 96 6.85 8.25 9.12
N ASP A 97 6.17 9.28 9.61
CA ASP A 97 6.77 10.54 10.03
C ASP A 97 7.59 10.35 11.32
N GLY A 98 8.79 10.93 11.33
CA GLY A 98 9.63 10.94 12.52
C GLY A 98 10.66 12.06 12.50
N ASP A 99 11.35 12.23 13.62
CA ASP A 99 12.41 13.23 13.75
C ASP A 99 13.58 12.94 12.80
N LEU A 100 14.35 13.98 12.49
CA LEU A 100 15.60 13.86 11.76
C LEU A 100 16.71 13.50 12.75
N GLY A 101 17.27 12.29 12.64
CA GLY A 101 18.39 11.83 13.48
C GLY A 101 17.98 10.82 14.53
#